data_AF-A0A378N5T6-F1
#
_entry.id   AF-A0A378N5T6-F1
#
_cell.length_a   1.000
_cell.length_b   1.000
_cell.length_c   1.000
_cell.angle_alpha   90.00
_cell.angle_beta   90.00
_cell.angle_gamma   90.00
#
_symmetry.space_group_name_H-M   'P 1'
#
loop_
_entity.id
_entity.type
_entity.pdbx_description
1 polymer ?
#
loop_
_entity_poly.entity_id
_entity_poly.type
_entity_poly.pdbx_seq_one_letter_code
_entity_poly.pdbx_strand_id
1 'polypeptide(L)'
;MDWLQSFYQTAFEAARKNRVIMPKFEKFWQENKPLSFKASDKAKKWVRYEEFRNDPLLNPLGTPSGKIEIFSEVIAKMNYDDCKGHPTWMEHEEYSVKPRRRTVGIGDSTL
;
A
#
# COMPACT_ATOMS: atom_id res chain seq x y z
N MET A 1 17.78 -21.18 4.55
CA MET A 1 17.12 -20.80 3.28
C MET A 1 15.68 -21.30 3.21
N ASP A 2 15.32 -22.29 4.02
CA ASP A 2 14.00 -22.93 4.05
C ASP A 2 12.82 -21.96 4.22
N TRP A 3 12.99 -20.88 4.99
CA TRP A 3 11.96 -19.86 5.19
C TRP A 3 11.59 -19.14 3.88
N LEU A 4 12.54 -18.94 2.97
CA LEU A 4 12.26 -18.32 1.68
C LEU A 4 11.59 -19.32 0.73
N GLN A 5 12.04 -20.58 0.78
CA GLN A 5 11.43 -21.67 0.03
C GLN A 5 9.97 -21.89 0.46
N SER A 6 9.62 -21.75 1.73
CA SER A 6 8.23 -21.87 2.19
C SER A 6 7.32 -20.76 1.65
N PHE A 7 7.81 -19.51 1.58
CA PHE A 7 7.08 -18.42 0.93
C PHE A 7 6.87 -18.71 -0.56
N TYR A 8 7.92 -19.15 -1.25
CA TYR A 8 7.82 -19.50 -2.67
C TYR A 8 6.85 -20.66 -2.90
N GLN A 9 6.91 -21.70 -2.06
CA GLN A 9 6.05 -22.88 -2.16
C GLN A 9 4.57 -22.52 -1.98
N THR A 10 4.27 -21.63 -1.03
CA THR A 10 2.90 -21.11 -0.83
C THR A 10 2.39 -20.42 -2.10
N ALA A 11 3.22 -19.57 -2.71
CA ALA A 11 2.88 -18.92 -3.98
C ALA A 11 2.75 -19.93 -5.14
N PHE A 12 3.59 -20.96 -5.19
CA PHE A 12 3.58 -22.00 -6.22
C PHE A 12 2.27 -22.79 -6.19
N GLU A 13 1.81 -23.15 -5.00
CA GLU A 13 0.54 -23.87 -4.82
C GLU A 13 -0.67 -23.00 -5.21
N ALA A 14 -0.66 -21.73 -4.83
CA ALA A 14 -1.68 -20.77 -5.26
C ALA A 14 -1.67 -20.59 -6.79
N ALA A 15 -0.50 -20.51 -7.42
CA ALA A 15 -0.35 -20.40 -8.86
C ALA A 15 -0.94 -21.63 -9.58
N ARG A 16 -0.64 -22.84 -9.10
CA ARG A 16 -1.22 -24.08 -9.67
C ARG A 16 -2.74 -24.10 -9.59
N LYS A 17 -3.33 -23.72 -8.45
CA LYS A 17 -4.81 -23.64 -8.30
C LYS A 17 -5.43 -22.66 -9.30
N ASN A 18 -4.75 -21.55 -9.57
CA ASN A 18 -5.18 -20.52 -10.52
C ASN A 18 -4.73 -20.78 -11.97
N ARG A 19 -4.17 -21.96 -12.28
CA ARG A 19 -3.66 -22.33 -13.62
C ARG A 19 -2.58 -21.37 -14.15
N VAL A 20 -1.80 -20.78 -13.26
CA VAL A 20 -0.66 -19.92 -13.58
C VAL A 20 0.62 -20.77 -13.61
N ILE A 21 1.39 -20.64 -14.69
CA ILE A 21 2.65 -21.37 -14.86
C ILE A 21 3.74 -20.68 -14.03
N MET A 22 4.40 -21.46 -13.18
CA MET A 22 5.48 -21.00 -12.31
C MET A 22 6.56 -22.08 -12.24
N PRO A 23 7.86 -21.74 -12.29
CA PRO A 23 8.92 -22.73 -12.13
C PRO A 23 8.99 -23.28 -10.70
N LYS A 24 9.73 -24.37 -10.49
CA LYS A 24 10.08 -24.82 -9.13
C LYS A 24 11.09 -23.86 -8.51
N PHE A 25 11.13 -23.82 -7.17
CA PHE A 25 11.99 -22.91 -6.41
C PHE A 25 13.46 -23.01 -6.84
N GLU A 26 13.98 -24.23 -6.98
CA GLU A 26 15.40 -24.46 -7.32
C GLU A 26 15.75 -23.85 -8.67
N LYS A 27 14.87 -24.01 -9.66
CA LYS A 27 15.05 -23.46 -11.01
C LYS A 27 14.96 -21.93 -10.99
N PHE A 28 13.99 -21.37 -10.27
CA PHE A 28 13.85 -19.93 -10.10
C PHE A 28 15.08 -19.31 -9.44
N TRP A 29 15.57 -19.93 -8.36
CA TRP A 29 16.69 -19.44 -7.57
C TRP A 29 18.01 -19.48 -8.35
N GLN A 30 18.23 -20.54 -9.14
CA GLN A 30 19.40 -20.67 -10.01
C GLN A 30 19.37 -19.72 -11.20
N GLU A 31 18.21 -19.53 -11.82
CA GLU A 31 18.07 -18.64 -12.98
C GLU A 31 18.24 -17.17 -12.60
N ASN A 32 17.95 -16.79 -11.35
CA ASN A 32 18.09 -15.44 -10.80
C ASN A 32 17.49 -14.35 -11.72
N LYS A 33 16.35 -14.65 -12.33
CA LYS A 33 15.62 -13.77 -13.24
C LYS A 33 14.30 -13.33 -12.61
N PRO A 34 13.84 -12.08 -12.86
CA PRO A 34 12.53 -11.64 -12.43
C PRO A 34 11.43 -12.53 -13.02
N LEU A 35 10.55 -13.04 -12.17
CA LEU A 35 9.35 -13.74 -12.59
C LEU A 35 8.23 -12.71 -12.81
N SER A 36 7.67 -12.67 -14.02
CA SER A 36 6.60 -11.73 -14.36
C SER A 36 5.34 -12.48 -14.79
N PHE A 37 4.20 -12.09 -14.23
CA PHE A 37 2.89 -12.61 -14.59
C PHE A 37 2.13 -11.54 -15.37
N LYS A 38 1.73 -11.85 -16.61
CA LYS A 38 0.93 -10.93 -17.41
C LYS A 38 -0.47 -10.84 -16.81
N ALA A 39 -0.88 -9.63 -16.46
CA ALA A 39 -2.27 -9.37 -16.10
C ALA A 39 -3.19 -9.67 -17.29
N SER A 40 -4.30 -10.36 -17.04
CA SER A 40 -5.33 -10.59 -18.05
C SER A 40 -5.98 -9.28 -18.47
N ASP A 41 -6.53 -9.19 -19.67
CA ASP A 41 -7.21 -7.97 -20.12
C ASP A 41 -8.47 -7.66 -19.28
N LYS A 42 -9.09 -8.70 -18.71
CA LYS A 42 -10.15 -8.53 -17.70
C LYS A 42 -9.61 -7.83 -16.44
N ALA A 43 -8.45 -8.24 -15.93
CA ALA A 43 -7.85 -7.63 -14.76
C ALA A 43 -7.43 -6.17 -15.02
N LYS A 44 -6.94 -5.86 -16.23
CA LYS A 44 -6.59 -4.48 -16.61
C LYS A 44 -7.79 -3.54 -16.68
N LYS A 45 -8.97 -4.05 -17.04
CA LYS A 45 -10.21 -3.27 -17.16
C LYS A 45 -10.99 -3.17 -15.85
N TRP A 46 -10.62 -3.93 -14.82
CA TRP A 46 -11.36 -3.96 -13.57
C TRP A 46 -11.19 -2.65 -12.79
N VAL A 47 -12.31 -2.04 -12.42
CA VAL A 47 -12.35 -0.80 -11.63
C VAL A 47 -12.75 -1.12 -10.20
N ARG A 48 -11.90 -0.78 -9.22
CA ARG A 48 -12.18 -0.98 -7.79
C ARG A 48 -13.41 -0.18 -7.39
N TYR A 49 -14.46 -0.82 -6.88
CA TYR A 49 -15.75 -0.19 -6.52
C TYR A 49 -16.55 0.37 -7.72
N GLU A 50 -16.46 -0.28 -8.88
CA GLU A 50 -17.28 0.09 -10.06
C GLU A 50 -18.77 0.05 -9.76
N GLU A 51 -19.25 -1.05 -9.16
CA GLU A 51 -20.67 -1.25 -8.85
C GLU A 51 -21.21 -0.19 -7.87
N PHE A 52 -20.45 0.15 -6.83
CA PHE A 52 -20.80 1.24 -5.90
C PHE A 52 -20.84 2.61 -6.59
N ARG A 53 -19.96 2.88 -7.57
CA ARG A 53 -20.00 4.14 -8.33
C ARG A 53 -21.23 4.21 -9.24
N ASN A 54 -21.64 3.08 -9.79
CA ASN A 54 -22.80 3.00 -10.68
C ASN A 54 -24.12 3.10 -9.90
N ASP A 55 -24.23 2.38 -8.78
CA ASP A 55 -25.39 2.43 -7.89
C ASP A 55 -24.97 2.22 -6.43
N PRO A 56 -24.79 3.30 -5.65
CA PRO A 56 -24.38 3.22 -4.25
C PRO A 56 -25.51 2.78 -3.30
N LEU A 57 -26.77 2.81 -3.74
CA LEU A 57 -27.91 2.35 -2.93
C LEU A 57 -28.04 0.83 -2.99
N LEU A 58 -27.87 0.26 -4.18
CA LEU A 58 -27.95 -1.19 -4.39
C LEU A 58 -26.65 -1.91 -4.00
N ASN A 59 -25.50 -1.23 -4.10
CA ASN A 59 -24.17 -1.79 -3.79
C ASN A 59 -23.46 -0.98 -2.68
N PRO A 60 -24.01 -0.89 -1.46
CA PRO A 60 -23.41 -0.12 -0.39
C PRO A 60 -22.07 -0.73 0.06
N LEU A 61 -21.17 0.12 0.54
CA LEU A 61 -19.92 -0.32 1.16
C LEU A 61 -20.18 -0.90 2.56
N GLY A 62 -19.24 -1.69 3.09
CA GLY A 62 -19.32 -2.29 4.43
C GLY A 62 -19.08 -1.31 5.58
N THR A 63 -19.37 -0.02 5.40
CA THR A 63 -19.29 1.02 6.44
C THR A 63 -20.65 1.24 7.08
N PRO A 64 -20.73 1.80 8.31
CA PRO A 64 -22.00 2.12 8.96
C PRO A 64 -22.96 2.94 8.10
N SER A 65 -22.44 3.90 7.32
CA SER A 65 -23.23 4.72 6.39
C SER A 65 -23.49 4.09 5.02
N GLY A 66 -22.88 2.95 4.71
CA GLY A 66 -22.88 2.36 3.36
C GLY A 66 -22.06 3.13 2.32
N LYS A 67 -21.34 4.17 2.72
CA LYS A 67 -20.57 5.09 1.84
C LYS A 67 -19.12 5.21 2.28
N ILE A 68 -18.33 5.95 1.51
CA ILE A 68 -16.99 6.37 1.93
C ILE A 68 -17.14 7.41 3.04
N GLU A 69 -16.68 7.07 4.24
CA GLU A 69 -16.76 7.94 5.42
C GLU A 69 -15.51 8.82 5.51
N ILE A 70 -15.68 10.12 5.22
CA ILE A 70 -14.63 11.12 5.47
C ILE A 70 -14.49 11.37 6.99
N PHE A 71 -15.59 11.21 7.72
CA PHE A 71 -15.65 11.24 9.17
C PHE A 71 -16.27 9.94 9.67
N SER A 72 -15.60 9.26 10.60
CA SER A 72 -16.07 8.05 11.26
C SER A 72 -16.52 8.35 12.68
N GLU A 73 -17.84 8.29 12.91
CA GLU A 73 -18.40 8.40 14.27
C GLU A 73 -17.93 7.29 15.20
N VAL A 74 -17.70 6.09 14.64
CA VAL A 74 -17.25 4.92 15.40
C VAL A 74 -15.88 5.21 16.02
N ILE A 75 -14.93 5.72 15.22
CA ILE A 75 -13.59 6.10 15.70
C ILE A 75 -13.69 7.30 16.66
N ALA A 76 -14.49 8.32 16.33
CA ALA A 76 -14.65 9.50 17.21
C ALA A 76 -15.15 9.12 18.62
N LYS A 77 -16.04 8.13 18.74
CA LYS A 77 -16.56 7.64 20.03
C LYS A 77 -15.53 6.87 20.86
N MET A 78 -14.47 6.34 20.25
CA MET A 78 -13.38 5.67 20.97
C MET A 78 -12.51 6.64 21.77
N ASN A 79 -12.56 7.94 21.43
CA ASN A 79 -11.88 9.02 22.14
C ASN A 79 -10.35 8.81 22.29
N TYR A 80 -9.71 8.26 21.26
CA TYR A 80 -8.26 8.15 21.21
C TYR A 80 -7.60 9.51 21.02
N ASP A 81 -6.46 9.72 21.69
CA ASP A 81 -5.66 10.94 21.59
C ASP A 81 -4.92 11.03 20.24
N ASP A 82 -4.40 9.90 19.77
CA ASP A 82 -3.60 9.71 18.55
C ASP A 82 -4.41 9.30 17.29
N CYS A 83 -5.72 9.11 17.40
CA CYS A 83 -6.55 8.68 16.29
C CYS A 83 -7.92 9.36 16.30
N LYS A 84 -8.02 10.50 15.62
CA LYS A 84 -9.28 11.26 15.49
C LYS A 84 -10.18 10.65 14.43
N GLY A 85 -11.49 10.90 14.54
CA GLY A 85 -12.51 10.38 13.62
C GLY A 85 -12.42 10.90 12.18
N HIS A 86 -11.49 11.80 11.88
CA HIS A 86 -11.22 12.31 10.53
C HIS A 86 -9.72 12.56 10.35
N PRO A 87 -9.25 12.67 9.09
CA PRO A 87 -7.86 13.02 8.81
C PRO A 87 -7.44 14.29 9.57
N THR A 88 -6.34 14.19 10.31
CA THR A 88 -5.81 15.25 11.17
C THR A 88 -4.29 15.16 11.15
N TRP A 89 -3.61 16.31 11.07
CA TRP A 89 -2.16 16.37 11.24
C TRP A 89 -1.79 16.22 12.72
N MET A 90 -0.82 15.37 13.03
CA MET A 90 -0.26 15.19 14.37
C MET A 90 1.26 15.22 14.26
N GLU A 91 1.91 15.81 15.26
CA GLU A 91 3.37 15.86 15.30
C GLU A 91 3.92 14.45 15.56
N HIS A 92 4.92 14.05 14.77
CA HIS A 92 5.59 12.76 14.94
C HIS A 92 6.55 12.81 16.14
N GLU A 93 6.77 11.68 16.80
CA GLU A 93 7.72 11.60 17.92
C GLU A 93 9.16 11.85 17.48
N GLU A 94 9.53 11.38 16.28
CA GLU A 94 10.85 11.57 15.70
C GLU A 94 10.74 11.92 14.22
N TYR A 95 11.51 12.93 13.80
CA TYR A 95 11.75 13.19 12.38
C TYR A 95 13.19 13.69 12.17
N SER A 96 13.79 13.32 11.03
CA SER A 96 15.16 13.74 10.71
C SER A 96 15.17 15.20 10.26
N VAL A 97 15.59 16.11 11.15
CA VAL A 97 15.84 17.50 10.78
C VAL A 97 17.13 17.55 9.94
N LYS A 98 17.02 17.68 8.62
CA LYS A 98 18.21 18.02 7.81
C LYS A 98 18.73 19.38 8.28
N PRO A 99 20.01 19.53 8.66
CA PRO A 99 20.52 20.82 9.07
C PRO A 99 20.41 21.81 7.91
N ARG A 100 19.76 22.95 8.13
CA ARG A 100 19.85 24.11 7.23
C ARG A 100 21.33 24.38 7.04
N ARG A 101 21.85 24.23 5.81
CA ARG A 101 23.19 24.69 5.46
C ARG A 101 23.26 26.17 5.83
N ARG A 102 24.00 26.52 6.89
CA ARG A 102 24.41 27.89 7.12
C ARG A 102 25.31 28.25 5.93
N THR A 103 24.83 29.08 5.01
CA THR A 103 25.73 29.79 4.11
C THR A 103 26.61 30.66 4.99
N VAL A 104 27.88 30.26 5.16
CA VAL A 104 28.92 31.14 5.68
C VAL A 104 29.02 32.28 4.67
N GLY A 105 28.65 33.48 5.08
CA GLY A 105 28.82 34.68 4.27
C GLY A 105 30.29 34.80 3.91
N ILE A 106 30.58 34.80 2.61
CA ILE A 106 31.88 35.22 2.08
C ILE A 106 32.01 36.69 2.48
N GLY A 107 33.04 37.00 3.27
CA GLY A 107 33.32 38.36 3.72
C GLY A 107 33.46 39.31 2.53
N ASP A 108 32.92 40.52 2.71
CA ASP A 108 33.10 41.65 1.80
C ASP A 108 34.58 41.88 1.53
N SER A 109 34.96 41.71 0.27
CA SER A 109 36.24 42.14 -0.28
C SER A 109 36.02 43.49 -0.96
N THR A 110 36.18 44.59 -0.22
CA THR A 110 36.52 45.89 -0.80
C THR A 110 37.17 46.81 0.24
N LEU A 111 38.45 47.12 -0.04
CA LEU A 111 39.30 48.23 0.43
C LEU A 111 39.80 48.22 1.89
#